data_AF-T1B9R7-F1
#
_entry.id   AF-T1B9R7-F1
#
_cell.length_a   1.000
_cell.length_b   1.000
_cell.length_c   1.000
_cell.angle_alpha   90.00
_cell.angle_beta   90.00
_cell.angle_gamma   90.00
#
_symmetry.space_group_name_H-M   'P 1'
#
loop_
_entity.id
_entity.type
_entity.pdbx_description
1 polymer ?
#
loop_
_entity_poly.entity_id
_entity_poly.type
_entity_poly.pdbx_seq_one_letter_code
_entity_poly.pdbx_strand_id
1 'polypeptide(L)'
;SESIDRNGNFSFGIADYTDFEGMKYDPAIGIHGMDVAVELGRAGFRIRRRRLQTRPLPAALRSTPEETRAFLVAAFGVTLLD
;
A
#
# COMPACT_ATOMS: atom_id res chain seq x y z
N SER A 1 12.97 8.84 2.69
CA SER A 1 12.00 8.63 1.60
C SER A 1 11.98 7.21 0.97
N GLU A 2 12.33 6.13 1.68
CA GLU A 2 12.54 4.78 1.09
C GLU A 2 11.32 3.84 1.04
N SER A 3 10.13 4.29 1.47
CA SER A 3 8.99 3.37 1.62
C SER A 3 8.20 3.08 0.33
N ILE A 4 8.47 3.80 -0.77
CA ILE A 4 7.76 3.65 -2.05
C ILE A 4 8.70 3.07 -3.11
N ASP A 5 8.29 1.99 -3.76
CA ASP A 5 9.04 1.34 -4.83
C ASP A 5 8.91 2.06 -6.17
N ARG A 6 9.73 1.66 -7.16
CA ARG A 6 9.72 2.23 -8.53
C ARG A 6 8.41 2.04 -9.29
N ASN A 7 7.57 1.12 -8.84
CA ASN A 7 6.29 0.78 -9.44
C ASN A 7 5.12 1.48 -8.72
N GLY A 8 5.42 2.38 -7.78
CA GLY A 8 4.44 3.15 -7.02
C GLY A 8 3.76 2.36 -5.90
N ASN A 9 4.26 1.17 -5.54
CA ASN A 9 3.79 0.42 -4.38
C ASN A 9 4.54 0.87 -3.14
N PHE A 10 3.97 0.62 -1.97
CA PHE A 10 4.65 0.97 -0.73
C PHE A 10 4.30 0.00 0.39
N SER A 11 5.15 -0.01 1.41
CA SER A 11 4.93 -0.81 2.60
C SER A 11 5.27 0.00 3.85
N PHE A 12 4.56 -0.27 4.94
CA PHE A 12 4.82 0.34 6.23
C PHE A 12 4.57 -0.67 7.35
N GLY A 13 5.34 -0.54 8.43
CA GLY A 13 5.20 -1.35 9.63
C GLY A 13 4.28 -0.66 10.64
N ILE A 14 3.55 -1.49 11.38
CA ILE A 14 2.73 -1.12 12.52
C ILE A 14 3.30 -1.88 13.71
N ALA A 15 3.75 -1.17 14.74
CA ALA A 15 4.46 -1.78 15.86
C ALA A 15 3.52 -2.53 16.81
N ASP A 16 2.30 -2.00 16.99
CA ASP A 16 1.30 -2.56 17.89
C ASP A 16 -0.10 -2.43 17.27
N TYR A 17 -0.87 -3.52 17.31
CA TYR A 17 -2.26 -3.51 16.89
C TYR A 17 -3.19 -2.78 17.89
N THR A 18 -2.75 -2.54 19.12
CA THR A 18 -3.57 -1.80 20.10
C THR A 18 -3.77 -0.33 19.73
N ASP A 19 -2.96 0.19 18.81
CA ASP A 19 -3.13 1.52 18.22
C ASP A 19 -4.37 1.61 17.31
N PHE A 20 -4.95 0.47 16.88
CA PHE A 20 -6.17 0.47 16.09
C PHE A 20 -7.41 0.76 16.95
N GLU A 21 -8.24 1.68 16.47
CA GLU A 21 -9.50 2.02 17.14
C GLU A 21 -10.38 0.79 17.34
N GLY A 22 -10.75 0.51 18.59
CA GLY A 22 -11.59 -0.64 18.97
C GLY A 22 -10.82 -1.91 19.35
N MET A 23 -9.51 -1.98 19.11
CA MET A 23 -8.67 -3.11 19.50
C MET A 23 -8.03 -2.87 20.86
N LYS A 24 -8.64 -3.41 21.92
CA LYS A 24 -8.04 -3.35 23.27
C LYS A 24 -6.98 -4.43 23.44
N TYR A 25 -6.00 -4.13 24.28
CA TYR A 25 -4.98 -5.10 24.69
C TYR A 25 -5.60 -6.33 25.32
N ASP A 26 -5.29 -7.50 24.78
CA ASP A 26 -5.60 -8.81 25.35
C ASP A 26 -4.30 -9.47 25.86
N PRO A 27 -4.14 -9.67 27.19
CA PRO A 27 -2.96 -10.31 27.77
C PRO A 27 -2.69 -11.73 27.28
N ALA A 28 -3.72 -12.45 26.80
CA ALA A 28 -3.55 -13.80 26.25
C ALA A 28 -2.90 -13.79 24.86
N ILE A 29 -3.06 -12.69 24.12
CA ILE A 29 -2.53 -12.48 22.78
C ILE A 29 -1.14 -11.84 22.87
N GLY A 30 -0.99 -10.80 23.71
CA GLY A 30 0.24 -10.01 23.81
C GLY A 30 0.29 -8.87 22.79
N ILE A 31 1.46 -8.24 22.64
CA ILE A 31 1.70 -7.16 21.66
C ILE A 31 2.13 -7.77 20.33
N HIS A 32 1.47 -7.38 19.24
CA HIS A 32 1.82 -7.85 17.89
C HIS A 32 1.97 -6.67 16.93
N GLY A 33 3.11 -6.64 16.25
CA GLY A 33 3.31 -5.78 15.10
C GLY A 33 2.88 -6.46 13.79
N MET A 34 2.68 -5.66 12.75
CA MET A 34 2.32 -6.09 11.41
C MET A 34 3.05 -5.26 10.36
N ASP A 35 3.49 -5.90 9.28
CA ASP A 35 3.91 -5.22 8.07
C ASP A 35 2.77 -5.18 7.05
N VAL A 36 2.45 -3.99 6.56
CA VAL A 36 1.39 -3.78 5.57
C VAL A 36 2.02 -3.43 4.23
N ALA A 37 1.74 -4.25 3.21
CA ALA A 37 2.14 -3.98 1.83
C ALA A 37 0.93 -3.54 0.99
N VAL A 38 1.06 -2.42 0.30
CA VAL A 38 -0.01 -1.81 -0.49
C VAL A 38 0.44 -1.72 -1.95
N GLU A 39 -0.33 -2.37 -2.84
CA GLU A 39 -0.14 -2.28 -4.29
C GLU A 39 -1.19 -1.35 -4.89
N LEU A 40 -0.73 -0.27 -5.54
CA LEU A 40 -1.63 0.67 -6.22
C LEU A 40 -1.85 0.26 -7.67
N GLY A 41 -3.11 0.30 -8.11
CA GLY A 41 -3.48 -0.09 -9.46
C GLY A 41 -4.47 0.87 -10.11
N ARG A 42 -4.28 1.13 -11.40
CA ARG A 42 -5.23 1.89 -12.23
C ARG A 42 -6.33 0.98 -12.79
N ALA A 43 -7.40 1.58 -13.30
CA ALA A 43 -8.40 0.84 -14.07
C ALA A 43 -7.71 0.01 -15.18
N GLY A 44 -8.08 -1.27 -15.30
CA GLY A 44 -7.42 -2.20 -16.23
C GLY A 44 -6.32 -3.08 -15.62
N PHE A 45 -5.96 -2.89 -14.35
CA PHE A 45 -4.95 -3.70 -13.65
C PHE A 45 -5.19 -5.22 -13.70
N ARG A 46 -6.46 -5.63 -13.81
CA ARG A 46 -6.89 -7.04 -13.90
C ARG A 46 -6.27 -7.77 -15.11
N ILE A 47 -5.82 -7.08 -16.16
CA ILE A 47 -5.29 -7.70 -17.39
C ILE A 47 -4.12 -8.67 -17.12
N ARG A 48 -3.34 -8.43 -16.06
CA ARG A 48 -2.21 -9.28 -15.66
C ARG A 48 -2.60 -10.49 -14.80
N ARG A 49 -3.82 -10.50 -14.24
CA ARG A 49 -4.32 -11.56 -13.33
C ARG A 49 -5.47 -12.39 -13.93
N ARG A 50 -6.10 -11.92 -15.01
CA ARG A 50 -7.24 -12.64 -15.65
C ARG A 50 -6.79 -13.94 -16.30
N ARG A 51 -7.67 -14.96 -16.28
CA ARG A 51 -7.42 -16.30 -16.86
C ARG A 51 -7.35 -16.31 -18.38
N LEU A 52 -8.24 -15.59 -19.06
CA LEU A 52 -8.28 -15.52 -20.52
C LEU A 52 -7.60 -14.25 -21.01
N GLN A 53 -6.78 -14.39 -22.05
CA GLN A 53 -6.03 -13.30 -22.68
C GLN A 53 -5.20 -12.48 -21.67
N THR A 54 -4.50 -13.15 -20.75
CA THR A 54 -3.57 -12.48 -19.82
C THR A 54 -2.52 -11.70 -20.60
N ARG A 55 -2.26 -10.45 -20.19
CA ARG A 55 -1.18 -9.64 -20.76
C ARG A 55 -0.42 -8.93 -19.64
N PRO A 56 0.89 -8.68 -19.83
CA PRO A 56 1.66 -7.86 -18.88
C PRO A 56 1.06 -6.46 -18.80
N LEU A 57 1.22 -5.82 -17.63
CA LEU A 57 0.71 -4.47 -17.42
C LEU A 57 1.54 -3.47 -18.26
N PRO A 58 0.92 -2.72 -19.19
CA PRO A 58 1.58 -1.68 -19.97
C PRO A 58 2.18 -0.60 -19.07
N ALA A 59 3.27 0.03 -19.50
CA ALA A 59 3.95 1.08 -18.72
C ALA A 59 3.01 2.24 -18.35
N ALA A 60 2.11 2.65 -19.26
CA ALA A 60 1.14 3.71 -19.01
C ALA A 60 0.10 3.40 -17.91
N LEU A 61 -0.10 2.11 -17.59
CA LEU A 61 -0.99 1.68 -16.50
C LEU A 61 -0.25 1.40 -15.20
N ARG A 62 1.09 1.51 -15.17
CA ARG A 62 1.88 1.42 -13.93
C ARG A 62 1.82 2.77 -13.22
N SER A 63 1.82 2.71 -11.89
CA SER A 63 1.96 3.91 -11.06
C SER A 63 3.42 4.29 -10.96
N THR A 64 3.69 5.58 -10.83
CA THR A 64 5.02 6.11 -10.52
C THR A 64 5.11 6.51 -9.04
N PRO A 65 6.31 6.53 -8.44
CA PRO A 65 6.48 6.95 -7.05
C PRO A 65 5.90 8.34 -6.78
N GLU A 66 6.08 9.28 -7.70
CA GLU A 66 5.61 10.66 -7.59
C GLU A 66 4.09 10.75 -7.58
N GLU A 67 3.43 10.01 -8.48
CA GLU A 67 1.97 9.92 -8.52
C GLU A 67 1.41 9.27 -7.27
N THR A 68 2.07 8.23 -6.75
CA THR A 68 1.69 7.59 -5.49
C THR A 68 1.73 8.59 -4.34
N ARG A 69 2.79 9.39 -4.23
CA ARG A 69 2.90 10.44 -3.20
C ARG A 69 1.76 11.45 -3.32
N ALA A 70 1.52 11.96 -4.53
CA ALA A 70 0.44 12.92 -4.78
C ALA A 70 -0.94 12.35 -4.43
N PHE A 71 -1.19 11.08 -4.77
CA PHE A 71 -2.43 10.40 -4.45
C PHE A 71 -2.61 10.22 -2.93
N LEU A 72 -1.56 9.82 -2.22
CA LEU A 72 -1.62 9.64 -0.77
C LEU A 72 -1.94 10.94 -0.02
N VAL A 73 -1.29 12.04 -0.41
CA VAL A 73 -1.57 13.38 0.16
C VAL A 73 -3.00 13.81 -0.15
N ALA A 74 -3.46 13.67 -1.40
CA ALA A 74 -4.77 14.13 -1.82
C ALA A 74 -5.94 13.30 -1.26
N ALA A 75 -5.79 11.98 -1.19
CA ALA A 75 -6.86 11.07 -0.78
C ALA A 75 -6.89 10.80 0.73
N PHE A 76 -5.72 10.76 1.38
CA PHE A 76 -5.59 10.37 2.79
C PHE A 76 -5.00 11.46 3.69
N GLY A 77 -4.60 12.61 3.14
CA GLY A 77 -4.10 13.75 3.93
C GLY A 77 -2.79 13.47 4.66
N VAL A 78 -2.03 12.46 4.25
CA VAL A 78 -0.79 12.05 4.93
C VAL A 78 0.39 12.94 4.53
N THR A 79 1.23 13.29 5.49
CA THR A 79 2.52 13.96 5.27
C THR A 79 3.63 12.91 5.16
N LEU A 80 4.30 12.89 4.00
CA LEU A 80 5.46 12.02 3.78
C LEU A 80 6.71 12.73 4.31
N LEU A 81 7.55 11.99 5.05
CA LEU A 81 8.86 12.45 5.48
C LEU A 81 9.86 12.24 4.33
N ASP A 82 10.58 13.30 3.96
CA ASP A 82 11.60 13.27 2.91
C ASP A 82 12.82 12.42 3.31
#